data_AF-A0A6J6NHF5-F1
#
_entry.id   AF-A0A6J6NHF5-F1
#
_cell.length_a   1.000
_cell.length_b   1.000
_cell.length_c   1.000
_cell.angle_alpha   90.00
_cell.angle_beta   90.00
_cell.angle_gamma   90.00
#
_symmetry.space_group_name_H-M   'P 1'
#
loop_
_entity.id
_entity.type
_entity.pdbx_description
1 polymer ?
#
loop_
_entity_poly.entity_id
_entity_poly.type
_entity_poly.pdbx_seq_one_letter_code
_entity_poly.pdbx_strand_id
1 'polypeptide(L)'
;MIIKKPTNWSNPLPHLNAAHPNFDVSLPLLLASAVALENFSTEVQEADAQARKYNQELRNAFSKVENADIAGLLESSLAHMLSVSFMNCNGEELLRAIQNDGYSLDSGSACTADDLQPSHVLAAMGVLTHGNIRITIHPGTTQEEINGLINSVVSNVNRSRA
;
A
#
# COMPACT_ATOMS: atom_id res chain seq x y z
N MET A 1 -13.41 -12.08 -10.96
CA MET A 1 -14.16 -12.15 -12.22
C MET A 1 -15.02 -13.40 -12.22
N ILE A 2 -16.32 -13.30 -12.52
CA ILE A 2 -17.25 -14.44 -12.52
C ILE A 2 -17.67 -14.71 -13.98
N ILE A 3 -17.25 -15.86 -14.53
CA ILE A 3 -17.60 -16.27 -15.90
C ILE A 3 -18.62 -17.41 -15.82
N LYS A 4 -19.86 -17.15 -16.26
CA LYS A 4 -20.99 -18.10 -16.15
C LYS A 4 -20.90 -19.28 -17.13
N LYS A 5 -20.24 -19.09 -18.29
CA LYS A 5 -20.03 -20.12 -19.31
C LYS A 5 -18.64 -19.95 -19.95
N PRO A 6 -17.62 -20.69 -19.47
CA PRO A 6 -16.23 -20.47 -19.89
C PRO A 6 -15.98 -20.71 -21.38
N THR A 7 -16.77 -21.58 -22.02
CA THR A 7 -16.64 -21.88 -23.46
C THR A 7 -16.99 -20.72 -24.39
N ASN A 8 -17.77 -19.74 -23.89
CA ASN A 8 -18.23 -18.60 -24.67
C ASN A 8 -17.53 -17.30 -24.25
N TRP A 9 -16.56 -17.41 -23.36
CA TRP A 9 -15.83 -16.25 -22.89
C TRP A 9 -14.57 -16.07 -23.72
N SER A 10 -14.43 -14.88 -24.30
CA SER A 10 -13.19 -14.39 -24.90
C SER A 10 -12.70 -13.19 -24.11
N ASN A 11 -11.38 -13.07 -23.96
CA ASN A 11 -10.76 -11.91 -23.34
C ASN A 11 -11.16 -10.64 -24.10
N PRO A 12 -11.87 -9.67 -23.48
CA PRO A 12 -12.29 -8.43 -24.14
C PRO A 12 -11.15 -7.43 -24.32
N LEU A 13 -9.97 -7.69 -23.73
CA LEU A 13 -8.78 -6.88 -23.96
C LEU A 13 -8.26 -7.07 -25.39
N PRO A 14 -7.49 -6.10 -25.93
CA PRO A 14 -6.90 -6.22 -27.26
C PRO A 14 -6.17 -7.55 -27.39
N HIS A 15 -6.43 -8.28 -28.48
CA HIS A 15 -5.65 -9.46 -28.83
C HIS A 15 -4.21 -9.00 -29.05
N LEU A 16 -3.35 -9.21 -28.05
CA LEU A 16 -1.91 -9.05 -28.20
C LEU A 16 -1.50 -9.99 -29.33
N ASN A 17 -1.10 -9.40 -30.46
CA ASN A 17 -0.71 -10.17 -31.64
C ASN A 17 0.44 -11.12 -31.24
N ALA A 18 0.24 -12.43 -31.44
CA ALA A 18 1.25 -13.45 -31.14
C ALA A 18 2.45 -13.41 -32.10
N ALA A 19 2.35 -12.62 -33.18
CA ALA A 19 3.52 -12.16 -33.92
C ALA A 19 4.33 -11.28 -32.97
N HIS A 20 5.25 -11.88 -32.21
CA HIS A 20 6.42 -11.19 -31.70
C HIS A 20 7.13 -10.61 -32.92
N PRO A 21 7.04 -9.30 -33.22
CA PRO A 21 8.04 -8.74 -34.12
C PRO A 21 9.38 -8.94 -33.42
N ASN A 22 10.45 -9.20 -34.17
CA ASN A 22 11.81 -9.47 -33.66
C ASN A 22 12.44 -8.28 -32.91
N PHE A 23 11.76 -7.76 -31.90
CA PHE A 23 12.23 -6.78 -30.95
C PHE A 23 12.23 -7.47 -29.59
N ASP A 24 13.39 -7.54 -28.95
CA ASP A 24 13.56 -8.05 -27.58
C ASP A 24 12.78 -7.22 -26.53
N VAL A 25 12.20 -6.09 -26.94
CA VAL A 25 11.49 -5.13 -26.09
C VAL A 25 10.17 -4.67 -26.71
N SER A 26 9.17 -4.51 -25.85
CA SER A 26 7.87 -3.92 -26.21
C SER A 26 8.01 -2.42 -26.44
N LEU A 27 8.00 -1.99 -27.71
CA LEU A 27 8.06 -0.57 -28.09
C LEU A 27 6.95 0.28 -27.45
N PRO A 28 5.67 -0.16 -27.37
CA PRO A 28 4.64 0.61 -26.67
C PRO A 28 4.94 0.77 -25.18
N LEU A 29 5.44 -0.28 -24.51
CA LEU A 29 5.79 -0.22 -23.09
C LEU A 29 6.97 0.72 -22.86
N LEU A 30 8.01 0.64 -23.71
CA LEU A 30 9.17 1.52 -23.64
C LEU A 30 8.76 3.00 -23.73
N LEU A 31 7.94 3.35 -24.73
CA LEU A 31 7.45 4.72 -24.91
C LEU A 31 6.58 5.17 -23.73
N ALA A 32 5.66 4.32 -23.26
CA ALA A 32 4.80 4.63 -22.12
C ALA A 32 5.62 4.84 -20.83
N SER A 33 6.64 4.01 -20.58
CA SER A 33 7.54 4.15 -19.43
C SER A 33 8.36 5.45 -19.50
N ALA A 34 8.82 5.85 -20.68
CA ALA A 34 9.55 7.10 -20.86
C ALA A 34 8.67 8.32 -20.52
N VAL A 35 7.44 8.36 -21.04
CA VAL A 35 6.47 9.43 -20.76
C VAL A 35 6.08 9.44 -19.28
N ALA A 36 5.86 8.27 -18.67
CA ALA A 36 5.56 8.17 -17.25
C ALA A 36 6.70 8.72 -16.37
N LEU A 37 7.95 8.44 -16.72
CA LEU A 37 9.12 8.95 -16.01
C LEU A 37 9.28 10.46 -16.15
N GLU A 38 9.05 11.01 -17.34
CA GLU A 38 9.10 12.44 -17.61
C GLU A 38 8.09 13.21 -16.75
N ASN A 39 6.81 12.79 -16.77
CA ASN A 39 5.76 13.40 -15.96
C ASN A 39 6.01 13.24 -14.45
N PHE A 40 6.47 12.06 -14.03
CA PHE A 40 6.81 11.83 -12.62
C PHE A 40 7.89 12.80 -12.15
N SER A 41 8.91 13.05 -12.96
CA SER A 41 10.04 13.92 -12.60
C SER A 41 9.63 15.39 -12.36
N THR A 42 8.56 15.86 -13.02
CA THR A 42 8.07 17.23 -12.85
C THR A 42 7.20 17.40 -11.62
N GLU A 43 6.50 16.35 -11.19
CA GLU A 43 5.50 16.41 -10.11
C GLU A 43 6.05 15.93 -8.76
N VAL A 44 7.14 15.14 -8.77
CA VAL A 44 7.63 14.42 -7.58
C VAL A 44 7.94 15.33 -6.40
N GLN A 45 8.50 16.52 -6.61
CA GLN A 45 8.91 17.39 -5.50
C GLN A 45 7.71 17.89 -4.68
N GLU A 46 6.65 18.35 -5.35
CA GLU A 46 5.45 18.84 -4.69
C GLU A 46 4.67 17.69 -4.05
N ALA A 47 4.54 16.57 -4.78
CA ALA A 47 3.91 15.36 -4.27
C ALA A 47 4.64 14.81 -3.03
N ASP A 48 5.98 14.77 -3.03
CA ASP A 48 6.77 14.31 -1.89
C ASP A 48 6.66 15.27 -0.70
N ALA A 49 6.64 16.58 -0.91
CA ALA A 49 6.47 17.55 0.17
C ALA A 49 5.11 17.36 0.88
N GLN A 50 4.04 17.23 0.09
CA GLN A 50 2.70 16.99 0.62
C GLN A 50 2.59 15.61 1.30
N ALA A 51 3.12 14.56 0.66
CA ALA A 51 3.11 13.21 1.21
C ALA A 51 3.91 13.14 2.52
N ARG A 52 5.04 13.85 2.63
CA ARG A 52 5.83 13.93 3.86
C ARG A 52 5.04 14.56 5.00
N LYS A 53 4.28 15.63 4.72
CA LYS A 53 3.38 16.27 5.70
C LYS A 53 2.36 15.26 6.23
N TYR A 54 1.67 14.56 5.35
CA TYR A 54 0.68 13.55 5.72
C TYR A 54 1.29 12.33 6.44
N ASN A 55 2.48 11.89 6.03
CA ASN A 55 3.22 10.84 6.72
C ASN A 55 3.54 11.25 8.17
N GLN A 56 3.97 12.49 8.38
CA GLN A 56 4.20 13.04 9.71
C GLN A 56 2.92 13.07 10.55
N GLU A 57 1.79 13.47 9.97
CA GLU A 57 0.49 13.47 10.65
C GLU A 57 0.05 12.06 11.07
N LEU A 58 0.14 11.09 10.16
CA LEU A 58 -0.15 9.68 10.43
C LEU A 58 0.76 9.14 11.55
N ARG A 59 2.07 9.43 11.49
CA ARG A 59 3.02 9.04 12.54
C ARG A 59 2.65 9.62 13.90
N ASN A 60 2.34 10.92 13.95
CA ASN A 60 1.94 11.60 15.18
C ASN A 60 0.62 11.08 15.76
N ALA A 61 -0.29 10.60 14.92
CA ALA A 61 -1.53 9.99 15.35
C ALA A 61 -1.30 8.57 15.88
N PHE A 62 -0.60 7.73 15.12
CA PHE A 62 -0.38 6.33 15.49
C PHE A 62 0.61 6.16 16.64
N SER A 63 1.54 7.08 16.85
CA SER A 63 2.43 7.07 18.03
C SER A 63 1.70 7.22 19.37
N LYS A 64 0.44 7.67 19.34
CA LYS A 64 -0.42 7.78 20.53
C LYS A 64 -1.22 6.51 20.81
N VAL A 65 -1.23 5.58 19.86
CA VAL A 65 -1.89 4.28 20.01
C VAL A 65 -1.00 3.38 20.85
N GLU A 66 -1.56 2.74 21.87
CA GLU A 66 -0.81 1.87 22.76
C GLU A 66 -0.16 0.73 21.99
N ASN A 67 1.11 0.42 22.29
CA ASN A 67 1.86 -0.68 21.66
C ASN A 67 1.84 -0.63 20.11
N ALA A 68 1.85 0.57 19.53
CA ALA A 68 2.12 0.78 18.12
C ALA A 68 3.63 0.95 17.89
N ASP A 69 4.16 0.25 16.90
CA ASP A 69 5.57 0.32 16.48
C ASP A 69 5.64 0.80 15.03
N ILE A 70 6.35 1.90 14.79
CA ILE A 70 6.46 2.49 13.46
C ILE A 70 7.86 2.21 12.92
N ALA A 71 7.92 1.56 11.75
CA ALA A 71 9.19 1.21 11.14
C ALA A 71 9.89 2.44 10.54
N GLY A 72 11.15 2.65 10.96
CA GLY A 72 12.03 3.70 10.45
C GLY A 72 11.65 5.12 10.88
N LEU A 73 12.57 6.07 10.67
CA LEU A 73 12.37 7.49 10.98
C LEU A 73 11.81 8.26 9.78
N LEU A 74 11.07 9.33 10.04
CA LEU A 74 10.44 10.17 8.99
C LEU A 74 11.47 10.71 8.00
N GLU A 75 12.66 11.09 8.46
CA GLU A 75 13.73 11.68 7.65
C GLU A 75 14.43 10.64 6.76
N SER A 76 14.41 9.37 7.20
CA SER A 76 15.07 8.24 6.54
C SER A 76 14.12 7.36 5.72
N SER A 77 12.81 7.66 5.72
CA SER A 77 11.81 6.93 4.96
C SER A 77 11.47 7.62 3.64
N LEU A 78 10.84 6.87 2.72
CA LEU A 78 10.17 7.50 1.58
C LEU A 78 9.04 8.41 2.08
N ALA A 79 8.85 9.56 1.44
CA ALA A 79 7.88 10.57 1.88
C ALA A 79 6.44 10.00 1.94
N HIS A 80 6.07 9.22 0.93
CA HIS A 80 4.73 8.67 0.77
C HIS A 80 4.49 7.32 1.45
N MET A 81 5.49 6.73 2.13
CA MET A 81 5.36 5.37 2.66
C MET A 81 5.50 5.33 4.19
N LEU A 82 4.57 4.66 4.84
CA LEU A 82 4.57 4.39 6.28
C LEU A 82 4.27 2.91 6.52
N SER A 83 5.04 2.27 7.39
CA SER A 83 4.73 0.94 7.90
C SER A 83 4.59 1.01 9.41
N VAL A 84 3.49 0.49 9.92
CA VAL A 84 3.15 0.51 11.34
C VAL A 84 2.59 -0.84 11.75
N SER A 85 3.03 -1.32 12.89
CA SER A 85 2.61 -2.56 13.51
C SER A 85 1.87 -2.28 14.79
N PHE A 86 0.69 -2.87 14.95
CA PHE A 86 -0.09 -2.76 16.17
C PHE A 86 -0.04 -4.08 16.94
N MET A 87 0.61 -4.08 18.10
CA MET A 87 0.68 -5.27 18.94
C MET A 87 -0.72 -5.74 19.33
N ASN A 88 -0.88 -7.06 19.45
CA ASN A 88 -2.15 -7.75 19.75
C ASN A 88 -3.24 -7.57 18.68
N CYS A 89 -2.89 -7.16 17.47
CA CYS A 89 -3.79 -7.16 16.32
C CYS A 89 -3.37 -8.21 15.29
N ASN A 90 -4.34 -8.89 14.69
CA ASN A 90 -4.11 -9.68 13.49
C ASN A 90 -4.07 -8.74 12.28
N GLY A 91 -2.95 -8.73 11.53
CA GLY A 91 -2.76 -7.79 10.42
C GLY A 91 -3.77 -7.98 9.28
N GLU A 92 -4.14 -9.21 8.96
CA GLU A 92 -5.10 -9.52 7.90
C GLU A 92 -6.53 -9.12 8.27
N GLU A 93 -6.94 -9.38 9.51
CA GLU A 93 -8.27 -8.98 10.00
C GLU A 93 -8.38 -7.46 10.10
N LEU A 94 -7.34 -6.80 10.62
CA LEU A 94 -7.26 -5.35 10.69
C LEU A 94 -7.32 -4.73 9.29
N LEU A 95 -6.55 -5.26 8.34
CA LEU A 95 -6.54 -4.81 6.95
C LEU A 95 -7.93 -4.93 6.32
N ARG A 96 -8.58 -6.09 6.46
CA ARG A 96 -9.92 -6.32 5.91
C ARG A 96 -10.96 -5.38 6.53
N ALA A 97 -10.86 -5.10 7.83
CA ALA A 97 -11.76 -4.17 8.49
C ALA A 97 -11.62 -2.74 7.94
N ILE A 98 -10.37 -2.28 7.76
CA ILE A 98 -10.08 -0.96 7.17
C ILE A 98 -10.53 -0.89 5.68
N GLN A 99 -10.36 -1.98 4.93
CA GLN A 99 -10.86 -2.08 3.55
C GLN A 99 -12.38 -2.02 3.47
N ASN A 100 -13.09 -2.61 4.43
CA ASN A 100 -14.56 -2.49 4.52
C ASN A 100 -15.02 -1.06 4.84
N ASP A 101 -14.20 -0.26 5.51
CA ASP A 101 -14.45 1.17 5.75
C ASP A 101 -14.17 2.04 4.50
N GLY A 102 -13.68 1.43 3.41
CA GLY A 102 -13.46 2.10 2.12
C GLY A 102 -12.02 2.48 1.82
N TYR A 103 -11.04 2.04 2.64
CA TYR A 103 -9.63 2.38 2.46
C TYR A 103 -8.81 1.20 1.91
N SER A 104 -8.09 1.42 0.81
CA SER A 104 -7.19 0.40 0.26
C SER A 104 -5.78 0.55 0.84
N LEU A 105 -5.37 -0.40 1.68
CA LEU A 105 -4.03 -0.51 2.25
C LEU A 105 -3.41 -1.88 1.93
N ASP A 106 -2.15 -2.08 2.32
CA ASP A 106 -1.48 -3.38 2.26
C ASP A 106 -1.14 -3.90 3.67
N SER A 107 -1.06 -5.21 3.85
CA SER A 107 -0.40 -5.84 5.00
C SER A 107 1.09 -6.08 4.68
N GLY A 108 1.95 -6.11 5.71
CA GLY A 108 3.39 -6.24 5.54
C GLY A 108 3.83 -7.53 4.82
N SER A 109 4.68 -7.35 3.80
CA SER A 109 5.29 -8.33 2.87
C SER A 109 4.34 -9.24 2.09
N ALA A 110 4.59 -9.25 0.76
CA ALA A 110 4.04 -10.12 -0.26
C ALA A 110 3.35 -11.39 0.28
N CYS A 111 2.02 -11.32 0.38
CA CYS A 111 1.18 -12.46 0.70
C CYS A 111 1.31 -13.51 -0.41
N THR A 112 2.17 -14.51 -0.22
CA THR A 112 1.79 -15.88 -0.57
C THR A 112 0.72 -16.29 0.43
N ALA A 113 -0.53 -16.34 -0.02
CA ALA A 113 -1.74 -16.52 0.78
C ALA A 113 -1.80 -17.82 1.63
N ASP A 114 -0.77 -18.67 1.58
CA ASP A 114 -0.72 -19.97 2.27
C ASP A 114 0.16 -19.99 3.53
N ASP A 115 0.98 -18.96 3.77
CA ASP A 115 1.89 -18.95 4.92
C ASP A 115 1.64 -17.71 5.78
N LEU A 116 1.08 -17.91 6.98
CA LEU A 116 0.93 -16.91 8.05
C LEU A 116 2.29 -16.45 8.63
N GLN A 117 3.35 -16.49 7.83
CA GLN A 117 4.69 -16.16 8.25
C GLN A 117 4.82 -14.64 8.40
N PRO A 118 5.42 -14.17 9.51
CA PRO A 118 5.68 -12.76 9.71
C PRO A 118 6.63 -12.23 8.64
N SER A 119 6.55 -10.92 8.38
CA SER A 119 7.37 -10.30 7.35
C SER A 119 8.85 -10.54 7.54
N HIS A 120 9.50 -11.23 6.59
CA HIS A 120 10.93 -11.50 6.64
C HIS A 120 11.78 -10.23 6.68
N VAL A 121 11.33 -9.14 6.07
CA VAL A 121 12.03 -7.84 6.11
C VAL A 121 11.94 -7.22 7.50
N LEU A 122 10.74 -7.12 8.07
CA LEU A 122 10.55 -6.55 9.40
C LEU A 122 11.22 -7.42 10.47
N ALA A 123 11.16 -8.74 10.32
CA ALA A 123 11.88 -9.68 11.18
C ALA A 123 13.41 -9.48 11.10
N ALA A 124 13.97 -9.30 9.89
CA ALA A 124 15.39 -9.00 9.72
C ALA A 124 15.80 -7.63 10.28
N MET A 125 14.87 -6.66 10.28
CA MET A 125 15.05 -5.36 10.93
C MET A 125 14.91 -5.42 12.45
N GLY A 126 14.43 -6.53 13.01
CA GLY A 126 14.16 -6.67 14.44
C GLY A 126 13.00 -5.82 14.96
N VAL A 127 12.07 -5.42 14.07
CA VAL A 127 10.88 -4.63 14.42
C VAL A 127 9.65 -5.51 14.52
N LEU A 128 8.57 -5.00 15.13
CA LEU A 128 7.35 -5.77 15.31
C LEU A 128 6.73 -6.16 13.95
N THR A 129 6.37 -7.43 13.80
CA THR A 129 5.80 -7.97 12.56
C THR A 129 4.30 -8.22 12.64
N HIS A 130 3.74 -8.39 13.84
CA HIS A 130 2.32 -8.65 14.04
C HIS A 130 1.50 -7.37 13.89
N GLY A 131 0.28 -7.50 13.34
CA GLY A 131 -0.61 -6.37 13.15
C GLY A 131 -0.04 -5.30 12.20
N ASN A 132 0.86 -5.68 11.29
CA ASN A 132 1.50 -4.74 10.39
C ASN A 132 0.59 -4.34 9.24
N ILE A 133 0.45 -3.04 9.03
CA ILE A 133 -0.12 -2.42 7.84
C ILE A 133 0.89 -1.48 7.20
N ARG A 134 0.83 -1.37 5.88
CA ARG A 134 1.60 -0.44 5.08
C ARG A 134 0.66 0.53 4.37
N ILE A 135 0.94 1.81 4.55
CA ILE A 135 0.18 2.92 3.99
C ILE A 135 1.05 3.59 2.93
N THR A 136 0.48 3.71 1.74
CA THR A 136 1.06 4.43 0.60
C THR A 136 0.18 5.63 0.30
N ILE A 137 0.74 6.84 0.40
CA ILE A 137 0.05 8.09 0.15
C ILE A 137 0.19 8.41 -1.34
N HIS A 138 -0.93 8.61 -2.03
CA HIS A 138 -0.91 8.89 -3.46
C HIS A 138 -1.03 10.39 -3.75
N PRO A 139 -0.51 10.87 -4.90
CA PRO A 139 -0.82 12.21 -5.37
C PRO A 139 -2.33 12.42 -5.44
N GLY A 140 -2.81 13.58 -4.98
CA GLY A 140 -4.23 13.91 -4.91
C GLY A 140 -4.94 13.48 -3.63
N THR A 141 -4.27 12.76 -2.71
CA THR A 141 -4.83 12.51 -1.37
C THR A 141 -5.14 13.82 -0.65
N THR A 142 -6.32 13.89 -0.05
CA THR A 142 -6.87 15.06 0.63
C THR A 142 -6.65 14.98 2.14
N GLN A 143 -6.76 16.13 2.82
CA GLN A 143 -6.65 16.19 4.28
C GLN A 143 -7.78 15.41 4.96
N GLU A 144 -8.98 15.45 4.36
CA GLU A 144 -10.17 14.75 4.82
C GLU A 144 -9.98 13.23 4.77
N GLU A 145 -9.38 12.71 3.70
CA GLU A 145 -9.05 11.29 3.58
C GLU A 145 -8.03 10.84 4.63
N ILE A 146 -7.00 11.64 4.90
CA ILE A 146 -6.01 11.35 5.95
C ILE A 146 -6.67 11.32 7.34
N ASN A 147 -7.50 12.31 7.65
CA ASN A 147 -8.22 12.35 8.92
C ASN A 147 -9.18 11.17 9.08
N GLY A 148 -9.89 10.81 8.01
CA GLY A 148 -10.79 9.66 7.98
C GLY A 148 -10.03 8.33 8.15
N LEU A 149 -8.89 8.19 7.48
CA LEU A 149 -8.02 7.01 7.59
C LEU A 149 -7.51 6.84 9.03
N ILE A 150 -7.04 7.92 9.67
CA ILE A 150 -6.60 7.90 11.07
C ILE A 150 -7.73 7.37 11.97
N ASN A 151 -8.94 7.90 11.81
CA ASN A 151 -10.09 7.49 12.62
C ASN A 151 -10.46 6.02 12.38
N SER A 152 -10.49 5.56 11.13
CA SER A 152 -10.77 4.16 10.79
C SER A 152 -9.73 3.22 11.40
N VAL A 153 -8.44 3.50 11.23
CA VAL A 153 -7.35 2.67 11.78
C VAL A 153 -7.44 2.58 13.29
N VAL A 154 -7.54 3.72 13.99
CA VAL A 154 -7.59 3.75 15.46
C VAL A 154 -8.83 3.01 15.99
N SER A 155 -9.98 3.22 15.36
CA SER A 155 -11.23 2.52 15.73
C SER A 155 -11.10 1.01 15.60
N ASN A 156 -10.56 0.53 14.46
CA ASN A 156 -10.42 -0.90 14.20
C ASN A 156 -9.33 -1.55 15.07
N VAL A 157 -8.24 -0.85 15.36
CA VAL A 157 -7.22 -1.33 16.32
C VAL A 157 -7.82 -1.50 17.71
N ASN A 158 -8.58 -0.51 18.19
CA ASN A 158 -9.24 -0.60 19.50
C ASN A 158 -10.28 -1.73 19.55
N ARG A 159 -11.06 -1.91 18.47
CA ARG A 159 -12.01 -3.03 18.37
C ARG A 159 -11.32 -4.38 18.34
N SER A 160 -10.19 -4.51 17.64
CA SER A 160 -9.44 -5.77 17.54
C SER A 160 -8.80 -6.20 18.87
N ARG A 161 -8.64 -5.26 19.82
CA ARG A 161 -8.00 -5.50 21.12
C ARG A 161 -8.99 -5.69 22.28
N ALA A 162 -10.27 -5.42 22.04
CA ALA A 162 -11.36 -5.59 23.02
C ALA A 162 -11.83 -7.05 23.06
#